data_AF-A0A6M1XNN3-F1
#
_entry.id   AF-A0A6M1XNN3-F1
#
_cell.length_a   1.000
_cell.length_b   1.000
_cell.length_c   1.000
_cell.angle_alpha   90.00
_cell.angle_beta   90.00
_cell.angle_gamma   90.00
#
_symmetry.space_group_name_H-M   'P 1'
#
loop_
_entity.id
_entity.type
_entity.pdbx_description
1 polymer ?
#
loop_
_entity_poly.entity_id
_entity_poly.type
_entity_poly.pdbx_seq_one_letter_code
_entity_poly.pdbx_strand_id
1 'polypeptide(L)'
;NGTHRNVKIEEGDLVYITTTPSIAMETIVAKTEDIIYRAGGTVKLISENMRVSGHANPNDLQLMINLMKPTYFVPVQGEYRELAAHADLAHAVGMPYKNIYITGRGD
;
A
#
# COMPACT_ATOMS: atom_id res chain seq x y z
N ASN A 1 15.23 13.47 -16.18
CA ASN A 1 16.43 14.26 -16.54
C ASN A 1 16.92 14.10 -17.98
N GLY A 2 16.15 13.49 -18.91
CA GLY A 2 16.52 13.49 -20.34
C GLY A 2 17.80 12.73 -20.74
N THR A 3 18.41 11.98 -19.82
CA THR A 3 19.70 11.29 -20.03
C THR A 3 19.56 9.90 -20.63
N HIS A 4 18.33 9.40 -20.83
CA HIS A 4 18.11 8.08 -21.40
C HIS A 4 18.43 8.07 -22.90
N ARG A 5 19.29 7.15 -23.34
CA ARG A 5 19.89 7.18 -24.68
C ARG A 5 18.88 7.02 -25.82
N ASN A 6 17.83 6.23 -25.58
CA ASN A 6 16.92 5.77 -26.63
C ASN A 6 15.50 6.31 -26.51
N VAL A 7 15.17 7.02 -25.42
CA VAL A 7 13.80 7.47 -25.14
C VAL A 7 13.88 8.89 -24.62
N LYS A 8 13.10 9.77 -25.24
CA LYS A 8 12.90 11.15 -24.84
C LYS A 8 11.40 11.41 -24.80
N ILE A 9 10.99 12.29 -23.89
CA ILE A 9 9.62 12.80 -23.86
C ILE A 9 9.50 13.83 -24.97
N GLU A 10 8.45 13.72 -25.77
CA GLU A 10 8.10 14.66 -26.83
C GLU A 10 6.80 15.40 -26.47
N GLU A 11 6.57 16.53 -27.13
CA GLU A 11 5.37 17.34 -26.92
C GLU A 11 4.10 16.53 -27.19
N GLY A 12 3.20 16.48 -26.22
CA GLY A 12 1.93 15.75 -26.32
C GLY A 12 1.98 14.30 -25.82
N ASP A 13 3.14 13.79 -25.38
CA ASP A 13 3.23 12.46 -24.78
C ASP A 13 2.40 12.36 -23.49
N LEU A 14 1.82 11.17 -23.27
CA LEU A 14 1.13 10.82 -22.03
C LEU A 14 1.86 9.69 -21.30
N VAL A 15 2.34 9.98 -20.10
CA VAL A 15 3.02 9.04 -19.23
C VAL A 15 2.06 8.54 -18.15
N TYR A 16 1.96 7.22 -18.01
CA TYR A 16 1.21 6.60 -16.92
C TYR A 16 2.14 6.19 -15.78
N ILE A 17 1.78 6.59 -14.56
CA ILE A 17 2.34 6.00 -13.34
C ILE A 17 1.35 4.97 -12.85
N THR A 18 1.71 3.70 -13.03
CA THR A 18 0.83 2.54 -12.79
C THR A 18 1.02 1.93 -11.40
N THR A 19 1.44 2.73 -10.43
CA THR A 19 1.65 2.30 -9.05
C THR A 19 1.08 3.32 -8.08
N THR A 20 0.65 2.86 -6.91
CA THR A 20 0.32 3.74 -5.79
C THR A 20 1.63 4.06 -5.05
N PRO A 21 2.10 5.31 -5.04
CA PRO A 21 3.32 5.66 -4.33
C PRO A 21 3.13 5.45 -2.83
N SER A 22 4.15 4.89 -2.18
CA SER A 22 4.23 4.96 -0.73
C SER A 22 4.52 6.39 -0.28
N ILE A 23 4.23 6.70 0.98
CA ILE A 23 4.48 8.02 1.56
C ILE A 23 5.93 8.46 1.35
N ALA A 24 6.89 7.54 1.48
CA ALA A 24 8.31 7.82 1.27
C ALA A 24 8.66 8.20 -0.19
N MET A 25 7.83 7.82 -1.16
CA MET A 25 8.06 8.01 -2.59
C MET A 25 7.32 9.24 -3.16
N GLU A 26 6.39 9.85 -2.42
CA GLU A 26 5.56 10.97 -2.89
C GLU A 26 6.40 12.12 -3.48
N THR A 27 7.49 12.50 -2.79
CA THR A 27 8.38 13.57 -3.27
C THR A 27 9.08 13.21 -4.58
N ILE A 28 9.46 11.94 -4.76
CA ILE A 28 10.15 11.50 -5.97
C ILE A 28 9.17 11.44 -7.14
N VAL A 29 7.93 11.01 -6.90
CA VAL A 29 6.86 11.01 -7.91
C VAL A 29 6.55 12.44 -8.36
N ALA A 30 6.31 13.36 -7.42
CA ALA A 30 6.06 14.77 -7.75
C ALA A 30 7.19 15.40 -8.58
N LYS A 31 8.45 15.15 -8.18
CA LYS A 31 9.61 15.62 -8.94
C LYS A 31 9.68 15.00 -10.34
N THR A 32 9.28 13.75 -10.48
CA THR A 32 9.27 13.04 -11.78
C THR A 32 8.19 13.63 -12.69
N GLU A 33 7.00 13.91 -12.15
CA GLU A 33 5.93 14.62 -12.87
C GLU A 33 6.40 15.98 -13.38
N ASP A 34 7.00 16.80 -12.52
CA ASP A 34 7.55 18.10 -12.89
C ASP A 34 8.52 18.03 -14.08
N ILE A 35 9.39 17.01 -14.09
CA ILE A 35 10.34 16.80 -15.18
C ILE A 35 9.63 16.45 -16.49
N ILE A 36 8.56 15.63 -16.43
CA ILE A 36 7.78 15.23 -17.60
C ILE A 36 7.02 16.44 -18.17
N TYR A 37 6.36 17.22 -17.30
CA TYR A 37 5.66 18.45 -17.70
C TYR A 37 6.61 19.48 -18.32
N ARG A 38 7.81 19.66 -17.75
CA ARG A 38 8.83 20.55 -18.35
C ARG A 38 9.33 20.08 -19.71
N ALA A 39 9.15 18.82 -20.05
CA ALA A 39 9.55 18.24 -21.33
C ALA A 39 8.41 18.22 -22.38
N GLY A 40 7.22 18.77 -22.06
CA GLY A 40 6.08 18.81 -22.98
C GLY A 40 5.12 17.62 -22.87
N GLY A 41 5.40 16.68 -21.95
CA GLY A 41 4.53 15.55 -21.68
C GLY A 41 3.52 15.83 -20.57
N THR A 42 2.54 14.94 -20.42
CA THR A 42 1.56 14.95 -19.33
C THR A 42 1.62 13.65 -18.55
N VAL A 43 1.17 13.65 -17.29
CA VAL A 43 1.17 12.47 -16.43
C VAL A 43 -0.25 12.11 -16.00
N LYS A 44 -0.57 10.81 -15.97
CA LYS A 44 -1.74 10.25 -15.31
C LYS A 44 -1.35 9.17 -14.32
N LEU A 45 -1.81 9.31 -13.08
CA LEU A 45 -1.62 8.32 -12.03
C LEU A 45 -2.85 7.41 -11.99
N ILE A 46 -2.64 6.10 -12.03
CA ILE A 46 -3.77 5.17 -11.90
C ILE A 46 -4.42 5.27 -10.51
N SER A 47 -3.63 5.68 -9.50
CA SER A 47 -4.05 5.82 -8.10
C SER A 47 -5.10 6.90 -7.88
N GLU A 48 -5.24 7.86 -8.81
CA GLU A 48 -6.31 8.87 -8.78
C GLU A 48 -7.69 8.25 -8.97
N ASN A 49 -7.78 7.23 -9.82
CA ASN A 49 -9.04 6.56 -10.13
C ASN A 49 -9.22 5.24 -9.36
N MET A 50 -8.12 4.62 -8.94
CA MET A 50 -8.13 3.30 -8.31
C MET A 50 -6.98 3.15 -7.32
N ARG A 51 -7.29 3.14 -6.02
CA ARG A 51 -6.30 2.77 -4.99
C ARG A 51 -6.25 1.26 -4.90
N VAL A 52 -5.26 0.67 -5.58
CA VAL A 52 -4.95 -0.76 -5.46
C VAL A 52 -3.83 -0.93 -4.44
N SER A 53 -4.08 -1.76 -3.44
CA SER A 53 -3.08 -2.22 -2.48
C SER A 53 -2.70 -3.66 -2.81
N GLY A 54 -1.43 -4.02 -2.65
CA GLY A 54 -1.00 -5.42 -2.65
C GLY A 54 -1.32 -6.16 -1.34
N HIS A 55 -1.83 -5.45 -0.33
CA HIS A 55 -2.20 -5.99 0.97
C HIS A 55 -3.71 -6.13 1.12
N ALA A 56 -4.11 -7.13 1.89
CA ALA A 56 -5.47 -7.43 2.28
C ALA A 56 -6.15 -6.23 2.96
N ASN A 57 -7.43 -6.00 2.65
CA ASN A 57 -8.28 -5.06 3.35
C ASN A 57 -8.89 -5.72 4.61
N PRO A 58 -9.60 -4.97 5.49
CA PRO A 58 -10.20 -5.52 6.70
C PRO A 58 -11.11 -6.74 6.48
N ASN A 59 -11.92 -6.74 5.42
CA ASN A 59 -12.82 -7.85 5.11
C ASN A 59 -12.03 -9.09 4.65
N ASP A 60 -10.95 -8.90 3.90
CA ASP A 60 -10.08 -10.01 3.48
C ASP A 60 -9.40 -10.66 4.68
N LEU A 61 -8.92 -9.84 5.63
CA LEU A 61 -8.31 -10.32 6.88
C LEU A 61 -9.31 -11.10 7.74
N GLN A 62 -10.52 -10.57 7.90
CA GLN A 62 -11.61 -11.24 8.63
C GLN A 62 -12.05 -12.53 7.94
N LEU A 63 -12.11 -12.55 6.61
CA LEU A 63 -12.39 -13.75 5.83
C LEU A 63 -11.35 -14.83 6.12
N MET A 64 -10.07 -14.49 6.10
CA MET A 64 -8.98 -15.43 6.41
C MET A 64 -9.12 -16.02 7.81
N ILE A 65 -9.41 -15.20 8.82
CA ILE A 65 -9.61 -15.66 10.20
C ILE A 65 -10.81 -16.61 10.31
N ASN A 66 -11.93 -16.27 9.67
CA ASN A 66 -13.14 -17.10 9.66
C ASN A 66 -12.95 -18.45 8.94
N LEU A 67 -12.10 -18.48 7.90
CA LEU A 67 -11.76 -19.71 7.18
C LEU A 67 -10.82 -20.61 7.99
N MET A 68 -9.80 -20.01 8.60
CA MET A 68 -8.77 -20.75 9.34
C MET A 68 -9.21 -21.21 10.74
N LYS A 69 -10.09 -20.45 11.39
CA LYS A 69 -10.56 -20.69 12.77
C LYS A 69 -9.40 -20.95 13.76
N PRO A 70 -8.43 -20.04 13.87
CA PRO A 70 -7.26 -20.27 14.70
C PRO A 70 -7.60 -20.24 16.20
N THR A 71 -6.90 -21.05 17.01
CA THR A 71 -7.01 -21.01 18.48
C THR A 71 -6.37 -19.75 19.06
N TYR A 72 -5.25 -19.32 18.48
CA TYR A 72 -4.49 -18.12 18.87
C TYR A 72 -4.17 -17.30 17.63
N PHE A 73 -4.12 -15.98 17.77
CA PHE A 73 -3.85 -15.06 16.68
C PHE A 73 -2.74 -14.06 17.05
N VAL A 74 -1.81 -13.88 16.13
CA VAL A 74 -0.70 -12.91 16.27
C VAL A 74 -0.73 -12.05 15.00
N PRO A 75 -1.21 -10.79 15.04
CA PRO A 75 -1.10 -9.91 13.89
C PRO A 75 0.37 -9.66 13.58
N VAL A 76 0.72 -9.69 12.29
CA VAL A 76 2.07 -9.47 11.78
C VAL A 76 2.08 -8.40 10.71
N GLN A 77 3.27 -7.88 10.40
CA GLN A 77 3.54 -6.91 9.33
C GLN A 77 2.70 -5.64 9.44
N GLY A 78 3.24 -4.66 10.16
CA GLY A 78 2.66 -3.33 10.28
C GLY A 78 3.26 -2.58 11.46
N GLU A 79 2.98 -1.29 11.53
CA GLU A 79 3.22 -0.48 12.72
C GLU A 79 2.28 -0.90 13.86
N TYR A 80 2.60 -0.57 15.11
CA TYR A 80 1.79 -1.00 16.26
C TYR A 80 0.29 -0.69 16.12
N ARG A 81 -0.05 0.49 15.56
CA ARG A 81 -1.44 0.88 15.27
C ARG A 81 -2.16 -0.07 14.29
N GLU A 82 -1.42 -0.62 13.33
CA GLU A 82 -1.94 -1.56 12.33
C GLU A 82 -2.09 -2.96 12.95
N LEU A 83 -1.14 -3.36 13.80
CA LEU A 83 -1.24 -4.60 14.57
C LEU A 83 -2.43 -4.58 15.52
N ALA A 84 -2.64 -3.45 16.22
CA ALA A 84 -3.80 -3.23 17.08
C ALA A 84 -5.11 -3.29 16.29
N ALA A 85 -5.21 -2.60 15.15
CA ALA A 85 -6.39 -2.68 14.30
C ALA A 85 -6.67 -4.11 13.82
N HIS A 86 -5.64 -4.89 13.46
CA HIS A 86 -5.81 -6.27 13.04
C HIS A 86 -6.24 -7.20 14.20
N ALA A 87 -5.77 -6.93 15.41
CA ALA A 87 -6.28 -7.60 16.61
C ALA A 87 -7.77 -7.31 16.84
N ASP A 88 -8.22 -6.07 16.66
CA ASP A 88 -9.63 -5.69 16.77
C ASP A 88 -10.48 -6.40 15.70
N LEU A 89 -9.96 -6.54 14.48
CA LEU A 89 -10.64 -7.29 13.41
C LEU A 89 -10.81 -8.78 13.77
N ALA A 90 -9.79 -9.40 14.37
CA ALA A 90 -9.87 -10.78 14.85
C ALA A 90 -10.90 -10.93 15.98
N HIS A 91 -10.94 -9.96 16.89
CA HIS A 91 -11.93 -9.94 17.96
C HIS A 91 -13.36 -9.80 17.42
N ALA A 92 -13.55 -8.90 16.45
CA ALA A 92 -14.86 -8.66 15.83
C ALA A 92 -15.46 -9.90 15.15
N VAL A 93 -14.64 -10.87 14.75
CA VAL A 93 -15.10 -12.16 14.19
C VAL A 93 -15.13 -13.30 15.22
N GLY A 94 -15.08 -12.97 16.51
CA GLY A 94 -15.37 -13.90 17.60
C GLY A 94 -14.16 -14.48 18.34
N MET A 95 -12.94 -14.05 18.03
CA MET A 95 -11.77 -14.45 18.82
C MET A 95 -11.73 -13.69 20.16
N PRO A 96 -11.55 -14.35 21.31
CA PRO A 96 -11.42 -13.64 22.58
C PRO A 96 -10.04 -12.96 22.68
N TYR A 97 -9.98 -11.72 23.18
CA TYR A 97 -8.72 -10.96 23.29
C TYR A 97 -7.60 -11.71 24.02
N LYS A 98 -7.92 -12.54 25.01
CA LYS A 98 -6.94 -13.38 25.72
C LYS A 98 -6.17 -14.36 24.81
N ASN A 99 -6.66 -14.62 23.60
CA ASN A 99 -6.05 -15.48 22.59
C ASN A 99 -5.40 -14.66 21.44
N ILE A 100 -5.36 -13.34 21.54
CA ILE A 100 -4.79 -12.44 20.54
C ILE A 100 -3.55 -11.77 21.14
N TYR A 101 -2.39 -11.91 20.51
CA TYR A 101 -1.12 -11.41 21.03
C TYR A 101 -0.48 -10.43 20.06
N ILE A 102 -0.32 -9.17 20.48
CA ILE A 102 0.51 -8.20 19.77
C ILE A 102 1.90 -8.28 20.40
N THR A 103 2.88 -8.79 19.66
CA THR A 103 4.24 -9.00 20.15
C THR A 103 5.19 -7.89 19.68
N GLY A 104 6.20 -7.61 20.49
CA GLY A 104 7.37 -6.83 20.13
C GLY A 104 8.42 -7.66 19.39
N ARG A 105 9.45 -6.99 18.89
CA ARG A 105 10.59 -7.68 18.26
C ARG A 105 11.40 -8.40 19.34
N GLY A 106 11.43 -9.73 19.27
CA GLY A 106 12.22 -10.58 20.17
C GLY A 106 11.44 -11.16 21.35
N ASP A 107 10.12 -10.93 21.42
CA ASP A 107 9.21 -11.61 22.34
C ASP A 107 8.94 -13.08 21.96
#